data_AF-A0A969BW43-F1
#
_entry.id   AF-A0A969BW43-F1
#
_cell.length_a   1.000
_cell.length_b   1.000
_cell.length_c   1.000
_cell.angle_alpha   90.00
_cell.angle_beta   90.00
_cell.angle_gamma   90.00
#
_symmetry.space_group_name_H-M   'P 1'
#
loop_
_entity.id
_entity.type
_entity.pdbx_description
1 polymer ?
#
loop_
_entity_poly.entity_id
_entity_poly.type
_entity_poly.pdbx_seq_one_letter_code
_entity_poly.pdbx_strand_id
1 'polypeptide(L)'
;MKITRLQTLCLSRLHEPENQWFSNTFRVVKADCAIVVIHTDEGVTGIGEACAYGGPEQIRDWVAFYNDQLVSKDPLDGATPPAPHFRSSSHDCARGGHRLHRLLPGQQRGD
;
A
#
# COMPACT_ATOMS: atom_id res chain seq x y z
N MET A 1 -16.95 6.62 -10.21
CA MET A 1 -16.31 6.36 -8.92
C MET A 1 -15.19 7.36 -8.65
N LYS A 2 -15.14 7.92 -7.45
CA LYS A 2 -14.09 8.84 -7.01
C LYS A 2 -13.53 8.42 -5.65
N ILE A 3 -12.24 8.64 -5.46
CA ILE A 3 -11.58 8.45 -4.16
C ILE A 3 -12.09 9.51 -3.19
N THR A 4 -12.53 9.09 -2.00
CA THR A 4 -12.95 9.99 -0.91
C THR A 4 -11.90 10.08 0.19
N ARG A 5 -11.10 9.03 0.39
CA ARG A 5 -10.07 8.98 1.42
C ARG A 5 -9.07 7.85 1.17
N LEU A 6 -7.81 8.11 1.49
CA LEU A 6 -6.78 7.09 1.66
C LEU A 6 -6.52 6.89 3.16
N GLN A 7 -6.21 5.65 3.55
CA GLN A 7 -5.69 5.35 4.87
C GLN A 7 -4.67 4.22 4.78
N THR A 8 -3.78 4.16 5.77
CA THR A 8 -2.83 3.05 5.91
C THR A 8 -3.00 2.40 7.26
N LEU A 9 -3.02 1.06 7.27
CA LEU A 9 -2.95 0.25 8.46
C LEU A 9 -1.53 -0.33 8.56
N CYS A 10 -0.80 0.03 9.60
CA CYS A 10 0.50 -0.55 9.91
C CYS A 10 0.28 -1.74 10.85
N LEU A 11 0.58 -2.94 10.37
CA LEU A 11 0.39 -4.18 11.11
C LEU A 11 1.74 -4.82 11.41
N SER A 12 1.85 -5.43 12.57
CA SER A 12 3.03 -6.20 12.96
C SER A 12 2.60 -7.54 13.55
N ARG A 13 3.33 -8.59 13.20
CA ARG A 13 3.15 -9.93 13.78
C ARG A 13 4.51 -10.50 14.15
N LEU A 14 4.70 -10.85 15.42
CA LEU A 14 5.92 -11.52 15.87
C LEU A 14 6.08 -12.87 15.16
N HIS A 15 7.30 -13.18 14.73
CA HIS A 15 7.63 -14.53 14.29
C HIS A 15 7.77 -15.44 15.51
N GLU A 16 7.38 -16.70 15.35
CA GLU A 16 7.76 -17.75 16.30
C GLU A 16 9.29 -17.74 16.45
N PRO A 17 9.85 -17.96 17.66
CA PRO A 17 11.29 -17.88 17.90
C PRO A 17 12.15 -18.63 16.87
N GLU A 18 11.71 -19.81 16.44
CA GLU A 18 12.35 -20.67 15.44
C GLU A 18 12.30 -20.13 14.00
N ASN A 19 11.39 -19.21 13.70
CA ASN A 19 11.22 -18.58 12.39
C ASN A 19 11.85 -17.19 12.31
N GLN A 20 12.45 -16.72 13.41
CA GLN A 20 13.21 -15.47 13.42
C GLN A 20 14.52 -15.67 12.69
N TRP A 21 14.89 -14.71 11.86
CA TRP A 21 16.11 -14.79 11.05
C TRP A 21 16.97 -13.55 11.23
N PHE A 22 18.21 -13.64 10.77
CA PHE A 22 19.22 -12.62 10.95
C PHE A 22 19.86 -12.31 9.60
N SER A 23 20.14 -11.04 9.37
CA SER A 23 21.14 -10.59 8.41
C SER A 23 22.43 -10.25 9.16
N ASN A 24 23.48 -9.85 8.45
CA ASN A 24 24.75 -9.45 9.08
C ASN A 24 24.60 -8.23 10.01
N THR A 25 23.55 -7.42 9.85
CA THR A 25 23.38 -6.13 10.53
C THR A 25 22.13 -6.01 11.38
N PHE A 26 21.17 -6.95 11.29
CA PHE A 26 19.92 -6.89 12.06
C PHE A 26 19.28 -8.27 12.23
N ARG A 27 18.37 -8.37 13.20
CA ARG A 27 17.49 -9.51 13.44
C ARG A 27 16.07 -9.17 13.05
N VAL A 28 15.41 -10.06 12.31
CA VAL A 28 14.00 -9.95 11.97
C VAL A 28 13.19 -10.80 12.96
N VAL A 29 12.61 -10.11 13.94
CA VAL A 29 11.79 -10.71 15.00
C VAL A 29 10.29 -10.67 14.68
N LYS A 30 9.89 -9.85 13.72
CA LYS A 30 8.50 -9.64 13.31
C LYS A 30 8.40 -9.45 11.82
N ALA A 31 7.23 -9.82 11.27
CA ALA A 31 6.78 -9.38 9.98
C ALA A 31 6.00 -8.09 10.15
N ASP A 32 6.35 -7.10 9.34
CA ASP A 32 5.65 -5.84 9.25
C ASP A 32 4.89 -5.77 7.93
N CYS A 33 3.74 -5.10 7.93
CA CYS A 33 2.90 -4.94 6.76
C CYS A 33 2.27 -3.54 6.77
N ALA A 34 2.20 -2.92 5.59
CA ALA A 34 1.49 -1.67 5.37
C ALA A 34 0.34 -1.92 4.39
N ILE A 35 -0.88 -1.90 4.90
CA ILE A 35 -2.09 -2.04 4.09
C ILE A 35 -2.62 -0.66 3.74
N VAL A 36 -2.66 -0.35 2.45
CA VAL A 36 -3.29 0.87 1.91
C VAL A 36 -4.74 0.55 1.61
N VAL A 37 -5.65 1.38 2.14
CA VAL A 37 -7.09 1.25 1.93
C VAL A 37 -7.60 2.52 1.26
N ILE A 38 -8.33 2.33 0.16
CA ILE A 38 -8.87 3.38 -0.70
C ILE A 38 -10.38 3.36 -0.57
N HIS A 39 -10.96 4.43 -0.03
CA HIS A 39 -12.41 4.61 0.10
C HIS A 39 -12.93 5.37 -1.11
N THR A 40 -14.13 5.00 -1.58
CA THR A 40 -14.78 5.68 -2.72
C THR A 40 -16.16 6.21 -2.36
N ASP A 41 -16.68 7.09 -3.21
CA ASP A 41 -18.01 7.71 -3.09
C ASP A 41 -19.16 6.74 -3.40
N GLU A 42 -18.87 5.62 -4.05
CA GLU A 42 -19.84 4.54 -4.35
C GLU A 42 -19.89 3.46 -3.26
N GLY A 43 -19.23 3.68 -2.11
CA GLY A 43 -19.20 2.74 -0.99
C GLY A 43 -18.30 1.51 -1.20
N VAL A 44 -17.55 1.47 -2.31
CA VAL A 44 -16.59 0.40 -2.59
C VAL A 44 -15.24 0.74 -1.95
N THR A 45 -14.59 -0.26 -1.35
CA THR A 45 -13.28 -0.09 -0.71
C THR A 45 -12.22 -0.93 -1.43
N GLY A 46 -11.16 -0.28 -1.90
CA GLY A 46 -9.97 -0.95 -2.41
C GLY A 46 -8.95 -1.23 -1.31
N ILE A 47 -8.30 -2.37 -1.37
CA ILE A 47 -7.23 -2.76 -0.44
C ILE A 47 -6.01 -3.20 -1.25
N GLY A 48 -4.85 -2.64 -0.94
CA GLY A 48 -3.56 -3.00 -1.51
C GLY A 48 -2.49 -3.10 -0.42
N GLU A 49 -1.59 -4.06 -0.55
CA GLU A 49 -0.43 -4.19 0.33
C GLU A 49 0.76 -3.46 -0.29
N ALA A 50 1.34 -2.53 0.46
CA ALA A 50 2.63 -1.94 0.12
C ALA A 50 3.76 -2.84 0.65
N CYS A 51 4.83 -2.94 -0.12
CA CYS A 51 5.97 -3.75 0.25
C CYS A 51 6.60 -3.29 1.58
N ALA A 52 6.70 -4.20 2.55
CA ALA A 52 7.14 -3.93 3.91
C ALA A 52 8.55 -3.33 4.02
N TYR A 53 9.42 -3.58 3.03
CA TYR A 53 10.79 -3.06 3.00
C TYR A 53 10.86 -1.53 2.82
N GLY A 54 9.75 -0.87 2.48
CA GLY A 54 9.64 0.58 2.50
C GLY A 54 9.49 1.17 3.90
N GLY A 55 9.35 0.35 4.95
CA GLY A 55 9.07 0.81 6.31
C GLY A 55 7.61 1.26 6.46
N PRO A 56 6.78 0.53 7.23
CA PRO A 56 5.33 0.78 7.24
C PRO A 56 4.92 2.19 7.64
N GLU A 57 5.63 2.79 8.59
CA GLU A 57 5.35 4.15 9.05
C GLU A 57 5.69 5.19 7.98
N GLN A 58 6.83 5.03 7.30
CA GLN A 58 7.21 5.93 6.20
C GLN A 58 6.24 5.80 5.03
N ILE A 59 5.79 4.58 4.73
CA ILE A 59 4.74 4.32 3.73
C ILE A 59 3.44 5.04 4.12
N ARG A 60 2.99 4.93 5.38
CA ARG A 60 1.80 5.63 5.87
C ARG A 60 1.92 7.14 5.67
N ASP A 61 3.08 7.71 5.96
CA ASP A 61 3.29 9.15 5.83
C ASP A 61 3.24 9.60 4.36
N TRP A 62 3.79 8.80 3.43
CA TRP A 62 3.62 9.05 1.98
C TRP A 62 2.18 8.94 1.53
N VAL A 63 1.44 7.92 1.97
CA VAL A 63 0.02 7.76 1.63
C VAL A 63 -0.80 8.93 2.15
N ALA A 64 -0.50 9.41 3.37
CA ALA A 64 -1.13 10.60 3.93
C ALA A 64 -0.82 11.85 3.09
N PHE A 65 0.42 12.02 2.66
CA PHE A 65 0.81 13.11 1.75
C PHE A 65 0.07 13.06 0.40
N TYR A 66 -0.17 11.86 -0.15
CA TYR A 66 -0.91 11.70 -1.41
C TYR A 66 -2.42 11.84 -1.27
N ASN A 67 -2.97 11.70 -0.07
CA ASN A 67 -4.42 11.77 0.15
C ASN A 67 -5.03 13.01 -0.53
N ASP A 68 -4.43 14.18 -0.28
CA ASP A 68 -4.98 15.45 -0.77
C ASP A 68 -4.87 15.59 -2.30
N GLN A 69 -3.93 14.88 -2.92
CA GLN A 69 -3.70 14.90 -4.38
C GLN A 69 -4.59 13.89 -5.13
N LEU A 70 -4.97 12.80 -4.45
CA LEU A 70 -5.69 11.68 -5.05
C LEU A 70 -7.19 11.68 -4.74
N VAL A 71 -7.64 12.39 -3.70
CA VAL A 71 -9.07 12.60 -3.46
C VAL A 71 -9.72 13.23 -4.69
N SER A 72 -10.95 12.80 -5.00
CA SER A 72 -11.73 13.14 -6.20
C SER A 72 -11.22 12.56 -7.52
N LYS A 73 -10.09 11.85 -7.55
CA LYS A 73 -9.61 11.13 -8.74
C LYS A 73 -10.35 9.81 -8.92
N ASP A 74 -10.38 9.31 -10.15
CA ASP A 74 -10.90 7.98 -10.46
C ASP A 74 -9.85 6.92 -10.05
N PRO A 75 -10.17 6.00 -9.12
CA PRO A 75 -9.24 4.95 -8.70
C PRO A 75 -8.92 3.91 -9.79
N LEU A 76 -9.70 3.85 -10.88
CA LEU A 76 -9.48 2.94 -12.01
C LEU A 76 -8.65 3.57 -13.13
N ASP A 77 -8.40 4.88 -13.08
CA ASP A 77 -7.49 5.54 -13.99
C ASP A 77 -6.04 5.13 -13.66
N GLY A 78 -5.37 4.50 -14.62
CA GLY A 78 -3.99 4.04 -14.49
C GLY A 78 -2.97 5.17 -14.29
N ALA A 79 -3.35 6.42 -14.55
CA ALA A 79 -2.53 7.61 -14.29
C ALA A 79 -2.72 8.20 -12.88
N THR A 80 -3.70 7.71 -12.10
CA THR A 80 -3.96 8.20 -10.74
C THR A 80 -2.80 7.94 -9.77
N PRO A 81 -2.13 6.76 -9.76
CA PRO A 81 -1.00 6.54 -8.87
C PRO A 81 0.21 7.41 -9.24
N PRO A 82 0.94 7.96 -8.26
CA PRO A 82 2.15 8.75 -8.54
C PRO A 82 3.21 7.92 -9.27
N ALA A 83 3.96 8.56 -10.18
CA ALA A 83 5.08 7.93 -10.87
C ALA A 83 6.19 7.55 -9.87
N PRO A 84 6.89 6.41 -10.05
CA PRO A 84 8.06 6.10 -9.24
C PRO A 84 9.13 7.17 -9.47
N HIS A 85 9.86 7.52 -8.42
CA HIS A 85 10.99 8.43 -8.57
C HIS A 85 12.33 7.77 -8.19
N PHE A 86 12.34 6.52 -7.69
CA PHE A 86 13.54 5.71 -7.44
C PHE A 86 14.58 6.34 -6.49
N ARG A 87 14.14 7.31 -5.68
CA ARG A 87 14.99 7.96 -4.65
C ARG A 87 14.59 7.57 -3.23
N SER A 88 13.45 6.89 -3.08
CA SER A 88 12.92 6.46 -1.79
C SER A 88 12.17 5.14 -1.98
N SER A 89 12.64 4.09 -1.30
CA SER A 89 11.95 2.80 -1.28
C SER A 89 10.56 2.93 -0.67
N SER A 90 10.39 3.74 0.38
CA SER A 90 9.09 3.96 1.04
C SER A 90 8.06 4.58 0.09
N HIS A 91 8.48 5.57 -0.71
CA HIS A 91 7.65 6.19 -1.74
C HIS A 91 7.22 5.16 -2.80
N ASP A 92 8.19 4.44 -3.37
CA ASP A 92 7.90 3.50 -4.46
C ASP A 92 7.06 2.31 -3.97
N CYS A 93 7.17 1.94 -2.70
CA CYS A 93 6.32 0.96 -2.04
C CYS A 93 4.89 1.49 -1.81
N ALA A 94 4.72 2.75 -1.39
CA ALA A 94 3.41 3.39 -1.25
C ALA A 94 2.63 3.38 -2.57
N ARG A 95 3.29 3.69 -3.69
CA ARG A 95 2.75 3.51 -5.05
C ARG A 95 2.25 2.09 -5.30
N GLY A 96 3.02 1.08 -4.90
CA GLY A 96 2.63 -0.33 -5.01
C GLY A 96 1.33 -0.65 -4.28
N GLY A 97 1.14 -0.09 -3.08
CA GLY A 97 -0.09 -0.23 -2.30
C GLY A 97 -1.31 0.48 -2.93
N HIS A 98 -1.09 1.48 -3.80
CA HIS A 98 -2.15 2.11 -4.59
C HIS A 98 -2.60 1.26 -5.79
N ARG A 99 -1.88 0.19 -6.16
CA ARG A 99 -2.37 -0.74 -7.20
C ARG A 99 -3.47 -1.61 -6.64
N LEU A 100 -4.66 -1.34 -7.15
CA LEU A 100 -5.88 -1.84 -6.59
C LEU A 100 -6.25 -3.18 -7.25
N HIS A 101 -6.02 -4.30 -6.54
CA HIS A 101 -6.33 -5.64 -7.05
C HIS A 101 -7.82 -6.02 -6.91
N ARG A 102 -8.66 -5.20 -6.26
CA ARG A 102 -10.04 -5.58 -5.93
C ARG A 102 -11.07 -4.43 -5.90
N LEU A 103 -11.16 -3.62 -6.97
CA LEU A 103 -12.36 -2.80 -7.26
C LEU A 103 -13.22 -3.41 -8.37
N LEU A 104 -12.77 -4.48 -9.03
CA LEU A 104 -13.47 -5.04 -10.17
C LEU A 104 -14.24 -6.29 -9.76
N PRO A 105 -15.59 -6.26 -9.71
CA PRO A 105 -16.35 -7.48 -9.87
C PRO A 105 -16.13 -7.96 -11.31
N GLY A 106 -15.26 -8.97 -11.50
CA GLY A 106 -15.28 -9.78 -12.73
C GLY A 106 -14.11 -9.69 -13.72
N GLN A 107 -12.97 -9.04 -13.44
CA GLN A 107 -11.78 -9.28 -14.28
C GLN A 107 -11.09 -10.59 -13.89
N GLN A 108 -11.57 -11.71 -14.44
CA GLN A 108 -10.70 -12.85 -14.67
C GLN A 108 -9.62 -12.43 -15.68
N ARG A 109 -8.36 -12.76 -15.37
CA ARG A 109 -7.27 -12.64 -16.34
C ARG A 109 -7.59 -13.58 -17.48
N GLY A 110 -7.81 -13.04 -18.68
CA GLY A 110 -7.76 -13.84 -19.90
C GLY A 110 -6.32 -14.25 -20.14
N ASP A 111 -6.14 -15.54 -20.44
CA ASP A 111 -4.87 -16.16 -20.84
C ASP A 111 -4.28 -15.51 -22.10
#